data_AF-A0A1B9G9Z4-F1
#
_entry.id   AF-A0A1B9G9Z4-F1
#
_cell.length_a   1.000
_cell.length_b   1.000
_cell.length_c   1.000
_cell.angle_alpha   90.00
_cell.angle_beta   90.00
_cell.angle_gamma   90.00
#
_symmetry.space_group_name_H-M   'P 1'
#
loop_
_entity.id
_entity.type
_entity.pdbx_description
1 polymer ?
#
loop_
_entity_poly.entity_id
_entity_poly.type
_entity_poly.pdbx_seq_one_letter_code
_entity_poly.pdbx_strand_id
1 'polypeptide(L)'
;MPRQIMNTFSPQSKPYNRPSTPISDTKPKLEAPSKPKRSRADTPSKKWTSEELLALFNHVLKNGQRDWDRAVEGRTANQCCQTWTKTLLPYIKQSIESKGA
;
A
#
# COMPACT_ATOMS: atom_id res chain seq x y z
N MET A 1 50.68 30.86 -4.28
CA MET A 1 50.97 29.55 -3.66
C MET A 1 49.70 28.72 -3.67
N PRO A 2 49.61 27.59 -4.39
CA PRO A 2 48.43 26.74 -4.37
C PRO A 2 48.32 26.02 -3.01
N ARG A 3 47.16 26.09 -2.35
CA ARG A 3 46.91 25.40 -1.06
C ARG A 3 46.62 23.92 -1.32
N GLN A 4 47.42 23.05 -0.72
CA GLN A 4 47.18 21.61 -0.66
C GLN A 4 46.01 21.31 0.28
N ILE A 5 45.03 20.53 -0.18
CA ILE A 5 43.99 19.94 0.66
C ILE A 5 44.51 18.65 1.28
N MET A 6 44.86 18.70 2.56
CA MET A 6 45.16 17.51 3.35
C MET A 6 43.86 16.96 3.94
N ASN A 7 43.47 15.77 3.48
CA ASN A 7 42.33 15.01 3.97
C ASN A 7 42.64 14.46 5.37
N THR A 8 42.21 15.16 6.42
CA THR A 8 42.23 14.64 7.80
C THR A 8 40.82 14.22 8.19
N PHE A 9 40.50 12.94 8.02
CA PHE A 9 39.34 12.34 8.66
C PHE A 9 39.59 12.32 10.17
N SER A 10 38.97 13.26 10.89
CA SER A 10 38.93 13.27 12.35
C SER A 10 37.62 12.61 12.78
N PRO A 11 37.62 11.36 13.28
CA PRO A 11 36.43 10.79 13.88
C PRO A 11 36.24 11.42 15.26
N GLN A 12 35.26 12.34 15.38
CA GLN A 12 34.78 12.77 16.69
C GLN A 12 34.30 11.54 17.48
N SER A 13 34.93 11.31 18.62
CA SER A 13 34.58 10.33 19.64
C SER A 13 33.13 10.51 20.11
N LYS A 14 32.30 9.47 19.96
CA LYS A 14 30.99 9.39 20.62
C LYS A 14 31.18 9.05 22.10
N PRO A 15 30.41 9.65 23.04
CA PRO A 15 30.75 9.72 24.47
C PRO A 15 30.39 8.47 25.28
N TYR A 16 30.21 7.31 24.64
CA TYR A 16 29.84 6.09 25.36
C TYR A 16 30.92 5.02 25.22
N ASN A 17 31.64 4.81 26.32
CA ASN A 17 32.44 3.61 26.55
C ASN A 17 31.46 2.42 26.67
N ARG A 18 31.35 1.63 25.60
CA ARG A 18 30.65 0.35 25.63
C ARG A 18 31.63 -0.70 26.17
N PRO A 19 31.44 -1.23 27.39
CA PRO A 19 32.30 -2.32 27.87
C PRO A 19 32.15 -3.52 26.94
N SER A 20 33.29 -4.05 26.50
CA SER A 20 33.35 -5.21 25.60
C SER A 20 33.02 -6.46 26.42
N THR A 21 31.74 -6.83 26.45
CA THR A 21 31.31 -8.14 26.96
C THR A 21 31.87 -9.23 26.03
N PRO A 22 32.45 -10.33 26.56
CA PRO A 22 32.82 -11.48 25.74
C PRO A 22 31.56 -12.03 25.07
N ILE A 23 31.49 -11.91 23.75
CA ILE A 23 30.39 -12.48 22.95
C ILE A 23 30.71 -13.97 22.84
N SER A 24 30.26 -14.76 23.81
CA SER A 24 29.93 -16.15 23.51
C SER A 24 28.75 -16.10 22.54
N ASP A 25 28.99 -16.51 21.29
CA ASP A 25 28.01 -16.57 20.20
C ASP A 25 26.99 -17.69 20.46
N THR A 26 26.22 -17.53 21.53
CA THR A 26 25.00 -18.30 21.78
C THR A 26 23.86 -17.33 21.65
N LYS A 27 23.54 -17.00 20.39
CA LYS A 27 22.37 -16.21 20.01
C LYS A 27 21.15 -16.73 20.76
N PRO A 28 20.62 -16.01 21.77
CA PRO A 28 19.36 -16.38 22.38
C PRO A 28 18.30 -16.21 21.31
N LYS A 29 17.69 -17.31 20.89
CA LYS A 29 16.54 -17.34 19.98
C LYS A 29 15.34 -16.79 20.75
N LEU A 30 15.31 -15.47 20.93
CA LEU A 30 14.13 -14.75 21.34
C LEU A 30 13.21 -14.70 20.11
N GLU A 31 12.24 -15.61 20.13
CA GLU A 31 11.08 -15.65 19.25
C GLU A 31 10.32 -14.32 19.34
N ALA A 32 10.75 -13.32 18.58
CA ALA A 32 9.92 -12.16 18.30
C ALA A 32 8.67 -12.70 17.57
N PRO A 33 7.44 -12.34 17.98
CA PRO A 33 6.23 -12.76 17.28
C PRO A 33 6.29 -12.13 15.88
N SER A 34 6.77 -12.93 14.92
CA SER A 34 6.82 -12.54 13.53
C SER A 34 5.38 -12.27 13.10
N LYS A 35 5.07 -11.02 12.76
CA LYS A 35 3.80 -10.67 12.15
C LYS A 35 3.60 -11.66 10.99
N PRO A 36 2.49 -12.41 10.91
CA PRO A 36 2.31 -13.36 9.84
C PRO A 36 2.40 -12.58 8.53
N LYS A 37 3.41 -12.89 7.72
CA LYS A 37 3.47 -12.47 6.33
C LYS A 37 2.23 -13.09 5.70
N ARG A 38 1.16 -12.30 5.54
CA ARG A 38 -0.06 -12.74 4.86
C ARG A 38 0.39 -13.19 3.48
N SER A 39 0.49 -14.50 3.28
CA SER A 39 0.58 -15.10 1.97
C SER A 39 -0.61 -14.56 1.21
N ARG A 40 -0.36 -13.68 0.23
CA ARG A 40 -1.41 -13.27 -0.70
C ARG A 40 -1.82 -14.56 -1.38
N ALA A 41 -2.95 -15.12 -0.96
CA ALA A 41 -3.58 -16.19 -1.70
C ALA A 41 -3.77 -15.62 -3.10
N ASP A 42 -3.10 -16.22 -4.07
CA ASP A 42 -3.24 -15.90 -5.49
C ASP A 42 -4.63 -16.38 -5.91
N THR A 43 -5.65 -15.66 -5.46
CA THR A 43 -7.02 -15.92 -5.88
C THR A 43 -7.11 -15.48 -7.32
N PRO A 44 -7.60 -16.34 -8.23
CA PRO A 44 -7.76 -15.98 -9.64
C PRO A 44 -8.51 -14.65 -9.73
N SER A 45 -7.96 -13.70 -10.48
CA SER A 45 -8.53 -12.36 -10.64
C SER A 45 -9.97 -12.47 -11.15
N LYS A 46 -10.93 -12.43 -10.23
CA LYS A 46 -12.35 -12.53 -10.57
C LYS A 46 -12.74 -11.30 -11.36
N LYS A 47 -13.12 -11.50 -12.63
CA LYS A 47 -13.60 -10.43 -13.53
C LYS A 47 -14.82 -9.75 -12.89
N TRP A 48 -14.95 -8.45 -13.12
CA TRP A 48 -16.12 -7.68 -12.67
C TRP A 48 -17.33 -8.04 -13.52
N THR A 49 -18.43 -8.44 -12.89
CA THR A 49 -19.71 -8.65 -13.58
C THR A 49 -20.50 -7.34 -13.69
N SER A 50 -21.47 -7.30 -14.61
CA SER A 50 -22.36 -6.13 -14.75
C SER A 50 -23.15 -5.86 -13.48
N GLU A 51 -23.62 -6.90 -12.78
CA GLU A 51 -24.34 -6.78 -11.51
C GLU A 51 -23.48 -6.16 -10.41
N GLU A 52 -22.22 -6.58 -10.29
CA GLU A 52 -21.27 -5.99 -9.32
C GLU A 52 -21.03 -4.50 -9.62
N LEU A 53 -20.88 -4.13 -10.90
CA LEU A 53 -20.68 -2.74 -11.31
C LEU A 53 -21.93 -1.87 -11.07
N LEU A 54 -23.12 -2.42 -11.29
CA LEU A 54 -24.39 -1.75 -10.99
C LEU A 54 -24.57 -1.55 -9.48
N ALA A 55 -24.25 -2.55 -8.66
CA ALA A 55 -24.26 -2.42 -7.21
C ALA A 55 -23.30 -1.32 -6.74
N LEU A 56 -22.08 -1.31 -7.28
CA LEU A 56 -21.09 -0.28 -6.99
C LEU A 56 -21.58 1.13 -7.38
N PHE A 57 -22.19 1.27 -8.55
CA PHE A 57 -22.76 2.54 -9.01
C PHE A 57 -23.89 3.03 -8.11
N ASN A 58 -24.86 2.15 -7.80
CA ASN A 58 -25.97 2.48 -6.92
C ASN A 58 -25.52 2.87 -5.50
N HIS A 59 -24.48 2.21 -4.99
CA HIS A 59 -23.90 2.56 -3.70
C HIS A 59 -23.29 3.97 -3.72
N VAL A 60 -22.52 4.31 -4.75
CA VAL A 60 -21.93 5.65 -4.86
C VAL A 60 -22.99 6.72 -5.05
N LEU A 61 -24.08 6.43 -5.78
CA LEU A 61 -25.20 7.36 -5.88
C LEU A 61 -25.86 7.65 -4.53
N LYS A 62 -26.00 6.64 -3.66
CA LYS A 62 -26.66 6.77 -2.36
C LYS A 62 -25.76 7.37 -1.28
N ASN A 63 -24.52 6.87 -1.18
CA ASN A 63 -23.61 7.10 -0.06
C ASN A 63 -22.39 7.96 -0.45
N GLY A 64 -22.18 8.19 -1.74
CA GLY A 64 -20.98 8.84 -2.26
C GLY A 64 -19.75 7.94 -2.25
N GLN A 65 -18.58 8.56 -2.46
CA GLN A 65 -17.29 7.90 -2.64
C GLN A 65 -16.53 7.68 -1.32
N ARG A 66 -17.24 7.31 -0.24
CA ARG A 66 -16.66 7.24 1.13
C ARG A 66 -16.60 5.81 1.65
N ASP A 67 -17.70 5.08 1.57
CA ASP A 67 -17.88 3.80 2.26
C ASP A 67 -17.76 2.59 1.33
N TRP A 68 -16.59 2.35 0.76
CA TRP A 68 -16.39 1.28 -0.25
C TRP A 68 -16.51 -0.15 0.28
N ASP A 69 -16.42 -0.34 1.60
CA ASP A 69 -16.42 -1.67 2.25
C ASP A 69 -17.73 -2.42 2.08
N ARG A 70 -18.85 -1.70 1.97
CA ARG A 70 -20.19 -2.25 1.81
C ARG A 70 -20.76 -2.07 0.41
N ALA A 71 -19.91 -1.66 -0.55
CA ALA A 71 -20.39 -1.32 -1.88
C ALA A 71 -20.77 -2.55 -2.72
N VAL A 72 -20.02 -3.65 -2.60
CA VAL A 72 -20.23 -4.88 -3.35
C VAL A 72 -19.87 -6.08 -2.49
N GLU A 73 -20.79 -7.04 -2.37
CA GLU A 73 -20.56 -8.27 -1.62
C GLU A 73 -19.43 -9.10 -2.22
N GLY A 74 -18.51 -9.58 -1.39
CA GLY A 74 -17.38 -10.40 -1.83
C GLY A 74 -16.24 -9.64 -2.51
N ARG A 75 -16.31 -8.30 -2.59
CA ARG A 75 -15.21 -7.44 -3.05
C ARG A 75 -14.67 -6.61 -1.92
N THR A 76 -13.36 -6.34 -1.96
CA THR A 76 -12.72 -5.47 -0.97
C THR A 76 -12.96 -4.00 -1.33
N ALA A 77 -13.09 -3.14 -0.32
CA ALA A 77 -13.14 -1.68 -0.47
C ALA A 77 -12.13 -1.12 -1.48
N ASN A 78 -10.88 -1.60 -1.44
CA ASN A 78 -9.83 -1.16 -2.35
C ASN A 78 -10.09 -1.54 -3.82
N GLN A 79 -10.68 -2.72 -4.05
CA GLN A 79 -11.06 -3.14 -5.41
C GLN A 79 -12.19 -2.24 -5.93
N CYS A 80 -13.22 -1.99 -5.11
CA CYS A 80 -14.32 -1.09 -5.45
C CYS A 80 -13.82 0.32 -5.81
N CYS A 81 -12.96 0.91 -4.98
CA CYS A 81 -12.40 2.24 -5.22
C CYS A 81 -11.57 2.29 -6.53
N GLN A 82 -10.76 1.27 -6.79
CA GLN A 82 -9.96 1.21 -8.01
C GLN A 82 -10.83 1.06 -9.25
N THR A 83 -11.83 0.18 -9.23
CA THR A 83 -12.76 -0.03 -10.34
C THR A 83 -13.62 1.20 -10.60
N TRP A 84 -14.05 1.89 -9.55
CA TRP A 84 -14.77 3.16 -9.68
C TRP A 84 -13.95 4.18 -10.46
N THR A 85 -12.70 4.37 -10.04
CA THR A 85 -11.83 5.43 -10.59
C THR A 85 -11.32 5.09 -12.00
N LYS A 86 -10.93 3.84 -12.23
CA LYS A 86 -10.27 3.42 -13.48
C LYS A 86 -11.24 3.01 -14.58
N THR A 87 -12.45 2.58 -14.22
CA THR A 87 -13.36 1.93 -15.17
C THR A 87 -14.70 2.63 -15.24
N LEU A 88 -15.41 2.74 -14.11
CA LEU A 88 -16.78 3.25 -14.07
C LEU A 88 -16.86 4.76 -14.34
N LEU A 89 -16.09 5.59 -13.62
CA LEU A 89 -16.08 7.04 -13.82
C LEU A 89 -15.76 7.47 -15.26
N PRO A 90 -14.68 7.00 -15.90
CA PRO A 90 -14.40 7.38 -17.28
C PRO A 90 -15.48 6.89 -18.25
N TYR A 91 -16.02 5.68 -18.06
CA TYR A 91 -17.10 5.16 -18.89
C TYR A 91 -18.36 6.03 -18.82
N ILE A 92 -18.75 6.45 -17.61
CA ILE A 92 -19.91 7.33 -17.40
C ILE A 92 -19.67 8.70 -18.06
N LYS A 93 -18.50 9.29 -17.85
CA LYS A 93 -18.13 10.58 -18.48
C LYS A 93 -18.22 10.52 -20.00
N GLN A 94 -17.56 9.52 -20.60
CA GLN A 94 -17.59 9.30 -22.05
C GLN A 94 -19.00 9.09 -22.58
N SER A 95 -19.84 8.35 -21.84
CA SER A 95 -21.23 8.10 -22.22
C SER A 95 -22.07 9.37 -22.21
N ILE A 96 -21.83 10.28 -21.25
CA ILE A 96 -22.52 11.58 -21.18
C ILE A 96 -22.06 12.49 -22.33
N GLU A 97 -20.75 12.57 -22.56
CA GLU A 97 -20.17 13.38 -23.64
C GLU A 97 -20.69 12.93 -25.01
N SER A 98 -20.76 11.63 -25.25
CA SER A 98 -21.23 11.06 -26.53
C SER A 98 -22.73 11.22 -26.73
N LYS A 99 -23.52 11.31 -25.65
CA LYS A 99 -24.98 11.50 -25.70
C LYS A 99 -25.38 12.96 -25.90
N GLY A 100 -24.53 13.89 -25.48
CA GLY A 100 -24.74 15.34 -25.57
C GLY A 100 -24.19 16.00 -26.84
N ALA A 101 -23.48 15.25 -27.69
CA ALA A 101 -23.03 15.66 -29.02
C ALA A 101 -24.11 15.37 -30.08
#